data_AF-A0A073K7U5-F1
#
_entry.id   AF-A0A073K7U5-F1
#
_cell.length_a   1.000
_cell.length_b   1.000
_cell.length_c   1.000
_cell.angle_alpha   90.00
_cell.angle_beta   90.00
_cell.angle_gamma   90.00
#
_symmetry.space_group_name_H-M   'P 1'
#
loop_
_entity.id
_entity.type
_entity.pdbx_description
1 polymer ?
#
loop_
_entity_poly.entity_id
_entity_poly.type
_entity_poly.pdbx_seq_one_letter_code
_entity_poly.pdbx_strand_id
1 'polypeptide(L)'
;MDWHTEAELVQAFVNSANKFVKGPSHVLREVRTGYGIPDILVIEYDLDVIKKRKQKFKEALSVDASYLMAYLAERRWVSIEKIVKALNLKRTTVFKNISELYDRELIEISGNLIKARPRHEILAVKRLLVFEAKLNQWKVAIDQAERNLWFTNESYILLPYKDTGLTYSIICECEKRGIGLSFLSPERILSIKVKPSKKRLINSPLLWTINEKLWGEN
;
A
#
# COMPACT_ATOMS: atom_id res chain seq x y z
N MET A 1 -1.11 -31.05 3.62
CA MET A 1 0.09 -30.51 2.96
C MET A 1 0.60 -29.44 3.91
N ASP A 2 1.63 -29.77 4.68
CA ASP A 2 2.24 -28.83 5.61
C ASP A 2 3.31 -28.02 4.85
N TRP A 3 3.43 -26.75 5.20
CA TRP A 3 4.36 -25.80 4.62
C TRP A 3 5.64 -25.89 5.42
N HIS A 4 6.74 -26.17 4.75
CA HIS A 4 8.03 -26.38 5.41
C HIS A 4 8.82 -25.08 5.49
N THR A 5 8.50 -24.11 4.64
CA THR A 5 9.14 -22.78 4.61
C THR A 5 8.12 -21.64 4.55
N GLU A 6 8.52 -20.46 5.05
CA GLU A 6 7.71 -19.24 4.90
C GLU A 6 7.54 -18.85 3.42
N ALA A 7 8.55 -19.12 2.60
CA ALA A 7 8.49 -18.90 1.14
C ALA A 7 7.41 -19.76 0.46
N GLU A 8 7.24 -21.03 0.87
CA GLU A 8 6.15 -21.89 0.39
C GLU A 8 4.78 -21.34 0.77
N LEU A 9 4.62 -20.86 2.02
CA LEU A 9 3.39 -20.25 2.49
C LEU A 9 3.04 -18.99 1.69
N VAL A 10 4.02 -18.11 1.49
CA VAL A 10 3.88 -16.90 0.67
C VAL A 10 3.48 -17.25 -0.75
N GLN A 11 4.17 -18.20 -1.39
CA GLN A 11 3.85 -18.59 -2.76
C GLN A 11 2.45 -19.21 -2.89
N ALA A 12 2.04 -20.04 -1.92
CA ALA A 12 0.71 -20.62 -1.89
C ALA A 12 -0.38 -19.54 -1.75
N PHE A 13 -0.13 -18.52 -0.92
CA PHE A 13 -1.03 -17.37 -0.80
C PHE A 13 -1.09 -16.57 -2.10
N VAL A 14 0.04 -16.19 -2.69
CA VAL A 14 0.08 -15.39 -3.93
C VAL A 14 -0.73 -16.05 -5.05
N ASN A 15 -0.62 -17.37 -5.20
CA ASN A 15 -1.37 -18.15 -6.19
C ASN A 15 -2.91 -18.13 -5.96
N SER A 16 -3.35 -17.75 -4.76
CA SER A 16 -4.77 -17.67 -4.39
C SER A 16 -5.25 -16.24 -4.07
N ALA A 17 -4.34 -15.26 -4.06
CA ALA A 17 -4.61 -13.88 -3.63
C ALA A 17 -5.68 -13.17 -4.47
N ASN A 18 -5.78 -13.46 -5.78
CA ASN A 18 -6.82 -12.91 -6.64
C ASN A 18 -8.25 -13.34 -6.25
N LYS A 19 -8.40 -14.40 -5.45
CA LYS A 19 -9.71 -14.81 -4.90
C LYS A 19 -10.14 -13.94 -3.73
N PHE A 20 -9.23 -13.14 -3.18
CA PHE A 20 -9.45 -12.39 -1.95
C PHE A 20 -9.99 -10.96 -2.19
N VAL A 21 -9.72 -10.43 -3.38
CA VAL A 21 -10.18 -9.11 -3.82
C VAL A 21 -11.17 -9.30 -4.96
N LYS A 22 -12.25 -8.51 -4.96
CA LYS A 22 -13.34 -8.67 -5.94
C LYS A 22 -13.04 -7.97 -7.27
N GLY A 23 -12.15 -6.99 -7.23
CA GLY A 23 -11.77 -6.18 -8.38
C GLY A 23 -10.40 -6.54 -8.94
N PRO A 24 -9.96 -5.80 -9.96
CA PRO A 24 -8.60 -5.85 -10.48
C PRO A 24 -7.58 -5.68 -9.37
N SER A 25 -6.57 -6.55 -9.38
CA SER A 25 -5.55 -6.56 -8.35
C SER A 25 -4.17 -6.90 -8.87
N HIS A 26 -3.18 -6.43 -8.14
CA HIS A 26 -1.78 -6.75 -8.37
C HIS A 26 -1.14 -7.18 -7.05
N VAL A 27 -0.23 -8.15 -7.09
CA VAL A 27 0.42 -8.71 -5.90
C VAL A 27 1.92 -8.51 -6.02
N LEU A 28 2.47 -7.72 -5.11
CA LEU A 28 3.91 -7.53 -4.96
C LEU A 28 4.43 -8.36 -3.79
N ARG A 29 5.71 -8.76 -3.89
CA ARG A 29 6.44 -9.47 -2.84
C ARG A 29 7.62 -8.62 -2.39
N GLU A 30 8.00 -8.77 -1.11
CA GLU A 30 9.20 -8.15 -0.53
C GLU A 30 9.32 -6.64 -0.83
N VAL A 31 8.23 -5.89 -0.59
CA VAL A 31 8.15 -4.49 -1.00
C VAL A 31 8.98 -3.61 -0.07
N ARG A 32 10.13 -3.10 -0.53
CA ARG A 32 10.91 -2.17 0.28
C ARG A 32 10.11 -0.91 0.61
N THR A 33 9.83 -0.70 1.90
CA THR A 33 9.19 0.51 2.42
C THR A 33 10.13 1.26 3.36
N GLY A 34 9.75 2.46 3.78
CA GLY A 34 10.46 3.17 4.86
C GLY A 34 10.26 2.57 6.26
N TYR A 35 9.39 1.56 6.41
CA TYR A 35 8.95 0.99 7.70
C TYR A 35 9.24 -0.52 7.84
N GLY A 36 9.82 -1.13 6.81
CA GLY A 36 10.05 -2.58 6.73
C GLY A 36 9.94 -3.12 5.31
N ILE A 37 10.07 -4.43 5.18
CA ILE A 37 9.90 -5.16 3.93
C ILE A 37 8.79 -6.18 4.21
N PRO A 38 7.52 -5.89 3.88
CA PRO A 38 6.46 -6.85 4.05
C PRO A 38 6.59 -7.96 3.01
N ASP A 39 6.23 -9.18 3.43
CA ASP A 39 6.30 -10.36 2.57
C ASP A 39 5.40 -10.23 1.34
N ILE A 40 4.18 -9.70 1.53
CA ILE A 40 3.16 -9.61 0.49
C ILE A 40 2.40 -8.29 0.58
N LEU A 41 2.22 -7.63 -0.57
CA LEU A 41 1.34 -6.48 -0.73
C LEU A 41 0.35 -6.74 -1.86
N VAL A 42 -0.94 -6.83 -1.52
CA VAL A 42 -2.04 -6.93 -2.48
C VAL A 42 -2.61 -5.54 -2.70
N ILE A 43 -2.63 -5.10 -3.95
CA ILE A 43 -3.11 -3.79 -4.38
C ILE A 43 -4.41 -4.01 -5.14
N GLU A 44 -5.54 -3.57 -4.59
CA GLU A 44 -6.81 -3.52 -5.31
C GLU A 44 -6.95 -2.13 -5.93
N TYR A 45 -7.30 -2.05 -7.22
CA TYR A 45 -7.29 -0.79 -7.96
C TYR A 45 -8.47 -0.60 -8.90
N ASP A 46 -8.69 0.66 -9.30
CA ASP A 46 -9.68 1.08 -10.28
C ASP A 46 -9.10 1.09 -11.70
N LEU A 47 -9.55 0.16 -12.55
CA LEU A 47 -9.13 0.13 -13.96
C LEU A 47 -9.58 1.37 -14.74
N ASP A 48 -10.71 2.00 -14.39
CA ASP A 48 -11.22 3.14 -15.14
C ASP A 48 -10.37 4.38 -14.91
N VAL A 49 -9.84 4.56 -13.69
CA VAL A 49 -8.87 5.62 -13.38
C VAL A 49 -7.58 5.39 -14.17
N ILE A 50 -7.09 4.16 -14.24
CA ILE A 50 -5.89 3.83 -15.02
C ILE A 50 -6.11 4.10 -16.52
N LYS A 51 -7.25 3.66 -17.08
CA LYS A 51 -7.56 3.79 -18.51
C LYS A 51 -7.79 5.23 -18.96
N LYS A 52 -8.30 6.11 -18.09
CA LYS A 52 -8.55 7.52 -18.42
C LYS A 52 -7.27 8.34 -18.58
N ARG A 53 -6.13 7.83 -18.13
CA ARG A 53 -4.87 8.56 -18.16
C ARG A 53 -4.28 8.55 -19.57
N LYS A 54 -4.02 9.73 -20.11
CA LYS A 54 -3.56 9.88 -21.49
C LYS A 54 -2.09 9.49 -21.65
N GLN A 55 -1.28 9.80 -20.64
CA GLN A 55 0.15 9.50 -20.63
C GLN A 55 0.46 8.36 -19.68
N LYS A 56 1.23 7.38 -20.18
CA LYS A 56 1.76 6.27 -19.40
C LYS A 56 3.25 6.47 -19.16
N PHE A 57 3.65 6.39 -17.90
CA PHE A 57 5.04 6.44 -17.49
C PHE A 57 5.44 5.06 -16.97
N LYS A 58 6.54 4.51 -17.49
CA LYS A 58 7.07 3.23 -17.00
C LYS A 58 7.71 3.36 -15.62
N GLU A 59 8.24 4.55 -15.33
CA GLU A 59 8.95 4.83 -14.09
C GLU A 59 7.98 5.27 -13.00
N ALA A 60 8.25 4.82 -11.77
CA ALA A 60 7.60 5.34 -10.58
C ALA A 60 7.95 6.81 -10.36
N LEU A 61 7.22 7.49 -9.47
CA LEU A 61 7.62 8.82 -9.02
C LEU A 61 8.99 8.80 -8.36
N SER A 62 9.75 9.88 -8.55
CA SER A 62 10.87 10.18 -7.67
C SER A 62 10.42 10.29 -6.21
N VAL A 63 11.32 9.98 -5.28
CA VAL A 63 11.00 10.00 -3.83
C VAL A 63 10.45 11.37 -3.42
N ASP A 64 11.12 12.46 -3.82
CA ASP A 64 10.68 13.81 -3.48
C ASP A 64 9.35 14.18 -4.15
N ALA A 65 9.07 13.72 -5.38
CA ALA A 65 7.76 13.91 -6.01
C ALA A 65 6.65 13.14 -5.29
N SER A 66 6.91 11.94 -4.77
CA SER A 66 5.95 11.20 -3.93
C SER A 66 5.65 11.94 -2.62
N TYR A 67 6.66 12.55 -1.98
CA TYR A 67 6.44 13.40 -0.81
C TYR A 67 5.64 14.66 -1.15
N LEU A 68 5.97 15.32 -2.26
CA LEU A 68 5.21 16.47 -2.75
C LEU A 68 3.76 16.11 -3.03
N MET A 69 3.49 14.98 -3.67
CA MET A 69 2.14 14.53 -3.98
C MET A 69 1.34 14.23 -2.71
N ALA A 70 1.93 13.52 -1.75
CA ALA A 70 1.31 13.27 -0.45
C ALA A 70 0.98 14.58 0.28
N TYR A 71 1.89 15.56 0.25
CA TYR A 71 1.67 16.88 0.83
C TYR A 71 0.53 17.65 0.15
N LEU A 72 0.46 17.64 -1.19
CA LEU A 72 -0.58 18.35 -1.94
C LEU A 72 -1.95 17.69 -1.85
N ALA A 73 -2.03 16.36 -1.72
CA ALA A 73 -3.30 15.60 -1.74
C ALA A 73 -4.29 15.95 -0.62
N GLU A 74 -3.80 16.55 0.46
CA GLU A 74 -4.60 16.98 1.62
C GLU A 74 -4.87 18.48 1.65
N ARG A 75 -4.44 19.21 0.61
CA ARG A 75 -4.44 20.67 0.58
C ARG A 75 -5.17 21.16 -0.67
N ARG A 76 -5.63 22.41 -0.61
CA ARG A 76 -6.12 23.13 -1.80
C ARG A 76 -4.91 23.73 -2.56
N TRP A 77 -5.09 24.91 -3.13
CA TRP A 77 -4.00 25.67 -3.74
C TRP A 77 -2.92 26.04 -2.70
N VAL A 78 -1.67 25.71 -3.01
CA VAL A 78 -0.48 25.99 -2.19
C VAL A 78 0.56 26.73 -3.02
N SER A 79 1.16 27.78 -2.49
CA SER A 79 2.23 28.48 -3.20
C SER A 79 3.53 27.69 -3.21
N ILE A 80 4.34 27.89 -4.25
CA ILE A 80 5.68 27.28 -4.38
C ILE A 80 6.55 27.58 -3.15
N GLU A 81 6.49 28.80 -2.61
CA GLU A 81 7.24 29.21 -1.40
C GLU A 81 6.86 28.36 -0.19
N LYS A 82 5.56 28.07 -0.02
CA LYS A 82 5.07 27.22 1.07
C LYS A 82 5.53 25.78 0.88
N ILE A 83 5.56 25.28 -0.36
CA ILE A 83 6.06 23.93 -0.68
C ILE A 83 7.54 23.81 -0.33
N VAL A 84 8.37 24.75 -0.81
CA VAL A 84 9.81 24.83 -0.52
C VAL A 84 10.08 24.77 0.98
N LYS A 85 9.35 25.59 1.75
CA LYS A 85 9.50 25.64 3.21
C LYS A 85 9.01 24.36 3.90
N ALA A 86 7.86 23.82 3.49
CA ALA A 86 7.25 22.66 4.15
C ALA A 86 8.02 21.36 3.93
N LEU A 87 8.59 21.18 2.73
CA LEU A 87 9.35 19.97 2.39
C LEU A 87 10.85 20.14 2.62
N ASN A 88 11.31 21.33 3.01
CA ASN A 88 12.73 21.67 3.18
C ASN A 88 13.57 21.31 1.94
N LEU A 89 13.03 21.59 0.75
CA LEU A 89 13.66 21.28 -0.53
C LEU A 89 14.18 22.55 -1.20
N LYS A 90 15.25 22.43 -2.00
CA LYS A 90 15.70 23.52 -2.86
C LYS A 90 14.61 23.86 -3.89
N ARG A 91 14.48 25.14 -4.23
CA ARG A 91 13.50 25.62 -5.22
C ARG A 91 13.64 24.89 -6.57
N THR A 92 14.86 24.60 -7.00
CA THR A 92 15.14 23.82 -8.22
C THR A 92 14.58 22.39 -8.15
N THR A 93 14.74 21.70 -7.01
CA THR A 93 14.15 20.38 -6.76
C THR A 93 12.63 20.44 -6.77
N VAL A 94 12.03 21.45 -6.12
CA VAL A 94 10.57 21.63 -6.13
C VAL A 94 10.05 21.83 -7.55
N PHE A 95 10.68 22.65 -8.38
CA PHE A 95 10.27 22.83 -9.77
C PHE A 95 10.38 21.55 -10.60
N LYS A 96 11.47 20.77 -10.43
CA LYS A 96 11.61 19.46 -11.09
C LYS A 96 10.45 18.53 -10.71
N ASN A 97 10.12 18.45 -9.42
CA ASN A 97 9.05 17.57 -8.94
C ASN A 97 7.66 18.08 -9.36
N ILE A 98 7.45 19.39 -9.41
CA ILE A 98 6.23 19.98 -9.97
C ILE A 98 6.10 19.59 -11.44
N SER A 99 7.17 19.68 -12.24
CA SER A 99 7.15 19.24 -13.65
C SER A 99 6.77 17.77 -13.75
N GLU A 100 7.44 16.90 -12.97
CA GLU A 100 7.15 15.46 -12.96
C GLU A 100 5.68 15.15 -12.64
N LEU A 101 5.11 15.81 -11.63
CA LEU A 101 3.70 15.62 -11.27
C LEU A 101 2.74 16.21 -12.30
N TYR A 102 3.11 17.35 -12.92
CA TYR A 102 2.29 18.01 -13.93
C TYR A 102 2.24 17.20 -15.23
N ASP A 103 3.38 16.68 -15.69
CA ASP A 103 3.48 15.82 -16.88
C ASP A 103 2.65 14.55 -16.72
N ARG A 104 2.53 14.05 -15.48
CA ARG A 104 1.69 12.92 -15.11
C ARG A 104 0.21 13.26 -14.91
N GLU A 105 -0.20 14.50 -15.16
CA GLU A 105 -1.56 15.00 -14.92
C GLU A 105 -2.03 14.79 -13.47
N LEU A 106 -1.13 14.84 -12.46
CA LEU A 106 -1.48 14.69 -11.03
C LEU A 106 -1.87 15.98 -10.34
N ILE A 107 -1.40 17.10 -10.88
CA ILE A 107 -1.56 18.43 -10.29
C ILE A 107 -2.06 19.44 -11.32
N GLU A 108 -2.57 20.56 -10.82
CA GLU A 108 -2.87 21.76 -11.60
C GLU A 108 -2.00 22.92 -11.11
N ILE A 109 -1.66 23.81 -12.04
CA ILE A 109 -0.82 25.00 -11.80
C ILE A 109 -1.63 26.25 -12.16
N SER A 110 -1.66 27.24 -11.28
CA SER A 110 -2.26 28.55 -11.51
C SER A 110 -1.32 29.64 -10.99
N GLY A 111 -0.57 30.27 -11.89
CA GLY A 111 0.51 31.18 -11.51
C GLY A 111 1.54 30.47 -10.62
N ASN A 112 1.71 30.97 -9.39
CA ASN A 112 2.61 30.36 -8.40
C ASN A 112 1.92 29.36 -7.45
N LEU A 113 0.65 29.04 -7.70
CA LEU A 113 -0.15 28.12 -6.89
C LEU A 113 -0.24 26.75 -7.55
N ILE A 114 -0.10 25.72 -6.72
CA ILE A 114 -0.17 24.31 -7.11
C ILE A 114 -1.26 23.63 -6.30
N LYS A 115 -2.08 22.77 -6.92
CA LYS A 115 -2.99 21.88 -6.21
C LYS A 115 -2.93 20.47 -6.80
N ALA A 116 -3.24 19.47 -5.98
CA ALA A 116 -3.57 18.14 -6.50
C ALA A 116 -4.87 18.20 -7.30
N ARG A 117 -4.98 17.41 -8.37
CA ARG A 117 -6.27 17.12 -9.01
C ARG A 117 -7.17 16.33 -8.05
N PRO A 118 -8.50 16.29 -8.30
CA PRO A 118 -9.42 15.52 -7.48
C PRO A 118 -8.99 14.06 -7.35
N ARG A 119 -8.97 13.52 -6.12
CA ARG A 119 -8.47 12.17 -5.82
C ARG A 119 -9.12 11.07 -6.66
N HIS A 120 -10.41 11.20 -6.97
CA HIS A 120 -11.15 10.23 -7.78
C HIS A 120 -10.72 10.21 -9.26
N GLU A 121 -9.99 11.23 -9.73
CA GLU A 121 -9.42 11.28 -11.08
C GLU A 121 -8.02 10.68 -11.16
N ILE A 122 -7.24 10.72 -10.06
CA ILE A 122 -5.80 10.45 -10.10
C ILE A 122 -5.34 9.26 -9.24
N LEU A 123 -6.14 8.83 -8.27
CA LEU A 123 -5.80 7.70 -7.41
C LEU A 123 -6.58 6.46 -7.82
N ALA A 124 -5.90 5.52 -8.48
CA ALA A 124 -6.49 4.23 -8.84
C ALA A 124 -6.48 3.25 -7.68
N VAL A 125 -5.49 3.31 -6.79
CA VAL A 125 -5.43 2.43 -5.63
C VAL A 125 -6.69 2.60 -4.79
N LYS A 126 -7.42 1.50 -4.57
CA LYS A 126 -8.61 1.43 -3.70
C LYS A 126 -8.26 0.89 -2.33
N ARG A 127 -7.46 -0.18 -2.29
CA ARG A 127 -7.05 -0.87 -1.05
C ARG A 127 -5.61 -1.37 -1.16
N LEU A 128 -4.90 -1.35 -0.04
CA LEU A 128 -3.54 -1.87 0.11
C LEU A 128 -3.55 -2.87 1.25
N LEU A 129 -3.56 -4.16 0.94
CA LEU A 129 -3.60 -5.21 1.94
C LEU A 129 -2.20 -5.78 2.10
N VAL A 130 -1.65 -5.70 3.30
CA VAL A 130 -0.27 -6.11 3.59
C VAL A 130 -0.30 -7.35 4.46
N PHE A 131 0.48 -8.36 4.10
CA PHE A 131 0.58 -9.60 4.86
C PHE A 131 2.03 -9.86 5.27
N GLU A 132 2.19 -10.21 6.54
CA GLU A 132 3.42 -10.78 7.10
C GLU A 132 3.19 -12.27 7.35
N ALA A 133 3.97 -13.13 6.68
CA ALA A 133 3.82 -14.57 6.72
C ALA A 133 4.78 -15.18 7.73
N LYS A 134 4.26 -16.00 8.66
CA LYS A 134 5.09 -16.77 9.58
C LYS A 134 4.54 -18.19 9.74
N LEU A 135 5.43 -19.18 9.80
CA LEU A 135 5.02 -20.55 10.14
C LEU A 135 4.67 -20.67 11.63
N ASN A 136 5.55 -20.13 12.49
CA ASN A 136 5.49 -20.33 13.94
C ASN A 136 5.61 -19.04 14.75
N GLN A 137 6.36 -18.05 14.26
CA GLN A 137 6.72 -16.85 15.01
C GLN A 137 5.65 -15.75 14.91
N TRP A 138 4.41 -16.07 15.29
CA TRP A 138 3.27 -15.15 15.15
C TRP A 138 3.44 -13.83 15.91
N LYS A 139 4.17 -13.80 17.04
CA LYS A 139 4.47 -12.55 17.75
C LYS A 139 5.31 -11.60 16.90
N VAL A 140 6.33 -12.12 16.24
CA VAL A 140 7.18 -11.35 15.32
C VAL A 140 6.36 -10.87 14.11
N ALA A 141 5.47 -11.72 13.60
CA ALA A 141 4.53 -11.34 12.54
C ALA A 141 3.66 -10.15 12.95
N ILE A 142 3.14 -10.16 14.19
CA ILE A 142 2.32 -9.06 14.73
C ILE A 142 3.16 -7.79 14.84
N ASP A 143 4.37 -7.86 15.39
CA ASP A 143 5.24 -6.67 15.50
C ASP A 143 5.61 -6.10 14.11
N GLN A 144 5.77 -6.96 13.10
CA GLN A 144 5.98 -6.57 11.70
C GLN A 144 4.72 -5.93 11.10
N ALA A 145 3.56 -6.56 11.28
CA ALA A 145 2.27 -6.07 10.78
C ALA A 145 1.87 -4.73 11.43
N GLU A 146 2.21 -4.52 12.71
CA GLU A 146 2.01 -3.24 13.40
C GLU A 146 2.79 -2.11 12.73
N ARG A 147 4.02 -2.35 12.28
CA ARG A 147 4.80 -1.35 11.54
C ARG A 147 4.18 -1.00 10.19
N ASN A 148 3.50 -1.95 9.55
CA ASN A 148 2.79 -1.69 8.30
C ASN A 148 1.60 -0.73 8.50
N LEU A 149 1.10 -0.57 9.72
CA LEU A 149 0.03 0.40 10.04
C LEU A 149 0.43 1.87 9.80
N TRP A 150 1.72 2.15 9.61
CA TRP A 150 2.21 3.48 9.24
C TRP A 150 1.87 3.90 7.81
N PHE A 151 1.55 2.94 6.92
CA PHE A 151 1.22 3.23 5.52
C PHE A 151 0.00 2.50 4.97
N THR A 152 -0.54 1.50 5.68
CA THR A 152 -1.85 0.91 5.37
C THR A 152 -2.69 0.73 6.62
N ASN A 153 -4.01 0.78 6.52
CA ASN A 153 -4.89 0.35 7.60
C ASN A 153 -5.29 -1.13 7.51
N GLU A 154 -4.88 -1.83 6.45
CA GLU A 154 -5.23 -3.22 6.18
C GLU A 154 -4.00 -4.12 6.26
N SER A 155 -3.39 -4.19 7.44
CA SER A 155 -2.28 -5.12 7.71
C SER A 155 -2.78 -6.40 8.37
N TYR A 156 -2.24 -7.53 7.92
CA TYR A 156 -2.59 -8.87 8.34
C TYR A 156 -1.34 -9.67 8.69
N ILE A 157 -1.50 -10.64 9.58
CA ILE A 157 -0.59 -11.77 9.65
C ILE A 157 -1.20 -12.97 8.91
N LEU A 158 -0.34 -13.73 8.24
CA LEU A 158 -0.67 -14.94 7.51
C LEU A 158 0.04 -16.13 8.15
N LEU A 159 -0.74 -17.06 8.69
CA LEU A 159 -0.23 -18.27 9.32
C LEU A 159 -0.76 -19.52 8.59
N PRO A 160 -0.05 -20.66 8.63
CA PRO A 160 -0.68 -21.93 8.28
C PRO A 160 -1.80 -22.22 9.30
N TYR A 161 -2.85 -22.93 8.88
CA TYR A 161 -3.92 -23.34 9.80
C TYR A 161 -3.34 -24.08 11.01
N LYS A 162 -3.74 -23.69 12.22
CA LYS A 162 -3.26 -24.27 13.48
C LYS A 162 -4.39 -24.59 14.44
N ASP A 163 -4.06 -25.44 15.41
CA ASP A 163 -4.97 -25.95 16.43
C ASP A 163 -5.62 -24.84 17.29
N THR A 164 -6.77 -25.15 17.89
CA THR A 164 -7.71 -24.13 18.40
C THR A 164 -7.19 -23.30 19.58
N GLY A 165 -6.39 -23.89 20.47
CA GLY A 165 -5.93 -23.24 21.71
C GLY A 165 -5.01 -22.04 21.48
N LEU A 166 -4.05 -22.14 20.55
CA LEU A 166 -3.15 -21.04 20.20
C LEU A 166 -3.89 -19.89 19.49
N THR A 167 -4.99 -20.21 18.83
CA THR A 167 -5.74 -19.26 18.01
C THR A 167 -6.35 -18.14 18.87
N TYR A 168 -6.83 -18.44 20.08
CA TYR A 168 -7.42 -17.43 20.97
C TYR A 168 -6.42 -16.33 21.36
N SER A 169 -5.22 -16.70 21.81
CA SER A 169 -4.17 -15.74 22.19
C SER A 169 -3.75 -14.85 21.01
N ILE A 170 -3.66 -15.42 19.81
CA ILE A 170 -3.34 -14.65 18.59
C ILE A 170 -4.48 -13.68 18.27
N ILE A 171 -5.74 -14.11 18.35
CA ILE A 171 -6.91 -13.25 18.14
C ILE A 171 -6.86 -12.05 19.08
N CYS A 172 -6.68 -12.26 20.39
CA CYS A 172 -6.65 -11.18 21.37
C CYS A 172 -5.54 -10.15 21.09
N GLU A 173 -4.33 -10.61 20.74
CA GLU A 173 -3.23 -9.70 20.42
C GLU A 173 -3.47 -8.94 19.10
N CYS A 174 -3.99 -9.62 18.07
CA CYS A 174 -4.36 -8.99 16.80
C CYS A 174 -5.42 -7.91 16.98
N GLU A 175 -6.50 -8.21 17.72
CA GLU A 175 -7.58 -7.25 18.00
C GLU A 175 -7.07 -6.04 18.79
N LYS A 176 -6.26 -6.27 19.82
CA LYS A 176 -5.65 -5.21 20.64
C LYS A 176 -4.83 -4.23 19.81
N ARG A 177 -4.13 -4.71 18.77
CA ARG A 177 -3.27 -3.89 17.90
C ARG A 177 -3.94 -3.47 16.59
N GLY A 178 -5.19 -3.86 16.37
CA GLY A 178 -5.93 -3.55 15.14
C GLY A 178 -5.40 -4.26 13.88
N ILE A 179 -4.70 -5.39 14.05
CA ILE A 179 -4.11 -6.20 12.99
C ILE A 179 -5.07 -7.31 12.58
N GLY A 180 -5.15 -7.61 11.29
CA GLY A 180 -5.91 -8.74 10.78
C GLY A 180 -5.22 -10.08 11.02
N LEU A 181 -6.01 -11.12 11.28
CA LEU A 181 -5.52 -12.49 11.41
C LEU A 181 -6.10 -13.34 10.29
N SER A 182 -5.21 -13.94 9.50
CA SER A 182 -5.58 -14.85 8.43
C SER A 182 -4.82 -16.18 8.53
N PHE A 183 -5.53 -17.25 8.18
CA PHE A 183 -4.98 -18.60 8.09
C PHE A 183 -5.10 -19.10 6.66
N LEU A 184 -4.08 -19.80 6.17
CA LEU A 184 -4.15 -20.54 4.92
C LEU A 184 -4.28 -22.04 5.22
N SER A 185 -5.36 -22.67 4.74
CA SER A 185 -5.54 -24.12 4.83
C SER A 185 -4.70 -24.87 3.78
N PRO A 186 -4.49 -26.19 3.93
CA PRO A 186 -3.72 -26.98 2.95
C PRO A 186 -4.31 -26.95 1.54
N GLU A 187 -5.63 -26.77 1.47
CA GLU A 187 -6.42 -26.61 0.25
C GLU A 187 -6.32 -25.18 -0.34
N ARG A 188 -5.44 -24.34 0.23
CA ARG A 188 -5.20 -22.94 -0.16
C ARG A 188 -6.44 -22.07 0.00
N ILE A 189 -7.24 -22.35 1.03
CA ILE A 189 -8.40 -21.55 1.40
C ILE A 189 -7.96 -20.58 2.48
N LEU A 190 -8.11 -19.28 2.22
CA LEU A 190 -7.82 -18.23 3.18
C LEU A 190 -9.02 -18.04 4.12
N SER A 191 -8.80 -18.22 5.42
CA SER A 191 -9.78 -17.94 6.48
C SER A 191 -9.35 -16.70 7.26
N ILE A 192 -10.15 -15.65 7.21
CA ILE A 192 -9.96 -14.46 8.05
C ILE A 192 -10.69 -14.65 9.37
N LYS A 193 -9.95 -14.60 10.48
CA LYS A 193 -10.51 -14.66 11.84
C LYS A 193 -10.67 -13.29 12.45
N VAL A 194 -9.73 -12.37 12.19
CA VAL A 194 -9.81 -10.98 12.65
C VAL A 194 -9.66 -10.07 11.43
N LYS A 195 -10.56 -9.09 11.30
CA LYS A 195 -10.43 -8.03 10.30
C LYS A 195 -9.73 -6.82 10.92
N PRO A 196 -8.83 -6.15 10.20
CA PRO A 196 -8.20 -4.93 10.69
C PRO A 196 -9.23 -3.82 10.88
N SER A 197 -8.92 -2.91 11.80
CA SER A 197 -9.87 -1.95 12.37
C SER A 197 -10.40 -0.90 11.38
N LYS A 198 -9.67 -0.59 10.29
CA LYS A 198 -10.01 0.49 9.35
C LYS A 198 -9.73 0.07 7.91
N LYS A 199 -10.58 0.51 6.96
CA LYS A 199 -10.43 0.24 5.51
C LYS A 199 -10.02 1.46 4.68
N ARG A 200 -9.62 2.55 5.32
CA ARG A 200 -9.27 3.79 4.60
C ARG A 200 -7.81 3.73 4.15
N LEU A 201 -7.52 4.19 2.95
CA LEU A 201 -6.14 4.41 2.54
C LEU A 201 -5.48 5.50 3.38
N ILE A 202 -4.23 5.26 3.76
CA ILE A 202 -3.38 6.27 4.39
C ILE A 202 -2.71 7.07 3.28
N ASN A 203 -2.88 8.39 3.29
CA ASN A 203 -2.16 9.25 2.37
C ASN A 203 -0.68 9.25 2.77
N SER A 204 0.16 8.66 1.94
CA SER A 204 1.60 8.54 2.19
C SER A 204 2.37 8.64 0.88
N PRO A 205 3.66 8.98 0.91
CA PRO A 205 4.51 8.94 -0.28
C PRO A 205 4.48 7.56 -0.95
N LEU A 206 4.49 6.49 -0.15
CA LEU A 206 4.43 5.12 -0.64
C LEU A 206 3.13 4.83 -1.40
N LEU A 207 1.98 5.34 -0.94
CA LEU A 207 0.71 5.21 -1.67
C LEU A 207 0.84 5.78 -3.08
N TRP A 208 1.42 6.97 -3.22
CA TRP A 208 1.57 7.63 -4.53
C TRP A 208 2.62 6.95 -5.41
N THR A 209 3.70 6.44 -4.83
CA THR A 209 4.66 5.59 -5.56
C THR A 209 4.00 4.31 -6.08
N ILE A 210 3.24 3.61 -5.23
CA ILE A 210 2.52 2.38 -5.61
C ILE A 210 1.48 2.69 -6.66
N ASN A 211 0.72 3.79 -6.49
CA ASN A 211 -0.21 4.28 -7.48
C ASN A 211 0.52 4.37 -8.80
N GLU A 212 1.49 5.25 -8.97
CA GLU A 212 2.13 5.44 -10.28
C GLU A 212 2.80 4.19 -10.87
N LYS A 213 3.23 3.20 -10.06
CA LYS A 213 3.74 1.92 -10.56
C LYS A 213 2.68 1.06 -11.26
N LEU A 214 1.42 1.09 -10.84
CA LEU A 214 0.34 0.31 -11.48
C LEU A 214 0.15 0.66 -12.97
N TRP A 215 0.68 1.80 -13.43
CA TRP A 215 0.57 2.26 -14.81
C TRP A 215 1.67 1.70 -15.71
N GLY A 216 2.81 1.28 -15.16
CA GLY A 216 3.97 0.80 -15.92
C GLY A 216 3.90 -0.66 -16.35
N GLU A 217 2.97 -1.44 -15.78
CA GLU A 217 2.86 -2.90 -15.99
C GLU A 217 1.75 -3.31 -16.97
N ASN A 218 1.02 -2.33 -17.56
CA ASN A 218 -0.06 -2.56 -18.54
C ASN A 218 0.28 -2.07 -19.95
#